data_AF-A0A7Y4Z5J2-F1
#
_entry.id   AF-A0A7Y4Z5J2-F1
#
_cell.length_a   1.000
_cell.length_b   1.000
_cell.length_c   1.000
_cell.angle_alpha   90.00
_cell.angle_beta   90.00
_cell.angle_gamma   90.00
#
_symmetry.space_group_name_H-M   'P 1'
#
loop_
_entity.id
_entity.type
_entity.pdbx_description
1 polymer ?
#
loop_
_entity_poly.entity_id
_entity_poly.type
_entity_poly.pdbx_seq_one_letter_code
_entity_poly.pdbx_strand_id
1 'polypeptide(L)'
;MTNIDLSVYGIEKPKEIIYNPSYDLLYAHETDKNLQGFERGYLTNLGAINVDTGIFTGRSPKDKYIVKDSSSENNVWWAQTGKKSSDNKPITAEIWDHLKKISAEQLSEKKLYVVDAYCGANIDTRINVRFVMEVAWQAHFVKNMFIRPTDEELKTFKPDFVVLVASKTSNPKWKEQNLNSEVYIAFHLTQRMAVIGGTWYGGEMKKGIFSVMNYYLPLKGIASMHCSANVGKKDDVAVFFGLSGTGKTTLSADPNRALIGDDEHGWDDNGVFNYEGGCYAKCIDLDPSKEPDIYAAIRKDALLENLDIDGDGKIDFKSKRKTENTRVSYPIYHIENIVKPISKGGHAQHVIFLTADSFGVLPPVSRLTPDQTQYHFLSGFTAKLAGTERGVTEPQPTFSSCFGQAFLMLHPTVYARELVKKMEKHGSKAYLVNTGWIGGSYGVGKRIDLPSTRALINAILDGSIENAEFETIPVFNLQVPKSVKGVESKFLNPRNSWPNPAEWDVKARELAEKFVKNFENFTDNDAGKKLIAAGPIV
;
A
#
# COMPACT_ATOMS: atom_id res chain seq x y z
N MET A 1 -27.31 -17.44 16.58
CA MET A 1 -26.19 -17.59 15.62
C MET A 1 -26.77 -17.46 14.23
N THR A 2 -26.24 -16.55 13.42
CA THR A 2 -26.55 -16.48 11.98
C THR A 2 -26.07 -17.79 11.36
N ASN A 3 -26.97 -18.56 10.74
CA ASN A 3 -26.60 -19.80 10.06
C ASN A 3 -25.91 -19.41 8.74
N ILE A 4 -24.58 -19.47 8.70
CA ILE A 4 -23.80 -19.07 7.52
C ILE A 4 -23.79 -20.24 6.54
N ASP A 5 -24.53 -20.10 5.45
CA ASP A 5 -24.47 -21.04 4.33
C ASP A 5 -23.25 -20.73 3.47
N LEU A 6 -22.26 -21.64 3.48
CA LEU A 6 -21.05 -21.56 2.64
C LEU A 6 -21.18 -22.38 1.35
N SER A 7 -22.26 -23.16 1.18
CA SER A 7 -22.48 -23.98 0.00
C SER A 7 -22.71 -23.15 -1.26
N VAL A 8 -23.22 -21.91 -1.10
CA VAL A 8 -23.31 -20.89 -2.15
C VAL A 8 -21.94 -20.51 -2.75
N TYR A 9 -20.85 -20.78 -2.05
CA TYR A 9 -19.48 -20.55 -2.53
C TYR A 9 -18.80 -21.84 -3.04
N GLY A 10 -19.53 -22.97 -3.03
CA GLY A 10 -19.01 -24.29 -3.40
C GLY A 10 -18.34 -25.04 -2.25
N ILE A 11 -18.41 -24.54 -1.01
CA ILE A 11 -17.82 -25.20 0.17
C ILE A 11 -18.84 -26.17 0.74
N GLU A 12 -18.49 -27.45 0.78
CA GLU A 12 -19.37 -28.52 1.24
C GLU A 12 -19.01 -29.01 2.64
N LYS A 13 -20.05 -29.27 3.45
CA LYS A 13 -19.96 -29.95 4.75
C LYS A 13 -18.85 -29.42 5.68
N PRO A 14 -18.77 -28.10 5.97
CA PRO A 14 -17.80 -27.60 6.93
C PRO A 14 -18.00 -28.29 8.29
N LYS A 15 -16.91 -28.80 8.89
CA LYS A 15 -16.96 -29.52 10.17
C LYS A 15 -17.32 -28.60 11.32
N GLU A 16 -16.86 -27.36 11.24
CA GLU A 16 -17.08 -26.32 12.23
C GLU A 16 -16.90 -24.95 11.57
N ILE A 17 -17.73 -23.97 11.94
CA ILE A 17 -17.59 -22.58 11.50
C ILE A 17 -17.34 -21.71 12.74
N ILE A 18 -16.14 -21.15 12.82
CA ILE A 18 -15.77 -20.12 13.79
C ILE A 18 -16.04 -18.76 13.14
N TYR A 19 -17.19 -18.15 13.48
CA TYR A 19 -17.62 -16.88 12.92
C TYR A 19 -17.15 -15.68 13.75
N ASN A 20 -16.56 -14.69 13.08
CA ASN A 20 -16.06 -13.43 13.64
C ASN A 20 -15.33 -13.60 14.99
N PRO A 21 -14.31 -14.49 15.07
CA PRO A 21 -13.66 -14.85 16.32
C PRO A 21 -13.14 -13.63 17.09
N SER A 22 -13.22 -13.70 18.42
CA SER A 22 -12.56 -12.72 19.30
C SER A 22 -11.04 -12.84 19.21
N TYR A 23 -10.32 -11.80 19.64
CA TYR A 23 -8.86 -11.86 19.74
C TYR A 23 -8.38 -12.94 20.71
N ASP A 24 -9.08 -13.14 21.84
CA ASP A 24 -8.73 -14.20 22.79
C ASP A 24 -8.87 -15.61 22.18
N LEU A 25 -9.90 -15.85 21.37
CA LEU A 25 -10.08 -17.12 20.68
C LEU A 25 -9.00 -17.34 19.61
N LEU A 26 -8.67 -16.29 18.84
CA LEU A 26 -7.58 -16.34 17.87
C LEU A 26 -6.25 -16.64 18.56
N TYR A 27 -5.92 -15.92 19.63
CA TYR A 27 -4.72 -16.15 20.42
C TYR A 27 -4.63 -17.59 20.94
N ALA A 28 -5.73 -18.14 21.47
CA ALA A 28 -5.78 -19.52 21.93
C ALA A 28 -5.56 -20.53 20.78
N HIS A 29 -6.16 -20.29 19.62
CA HIS A 29 -5.98 -21.16 18.46
C HIS A 29 -4.59 -21.05 17.83
N GLU A 30 -3.98 -19.87 17.81
CA GLU A 30 -2.64 -19.63 17.25
C GLU A 30 -1.51 -20.21 18.11
N THR A 31 -1.78 -20.40 19.40
CA THR A 31 -0.83 -20.98 20.38
C THR A 31 -1.07 -22.47 20.63
N ASP A 32 -1.97 -23.11 19.87
CA ASP A 32 -2.19 -24.56 19.96
C ASP A 32 -0.92 -25.33 19.54
N LYS A 33 -0.45 -26.19 20.43
CA LYS A 33 0.76 -27.01 20.25
C LYS A 33 0.63 -28.04 19.14
N ASN A 34 -0.58 -28.35 18.70
CA ASN A 34 -0.85 -29.31 17.62
C ASN A 34 -0.73 -28.70 16.22
N LEU A 35 -0.60 -27.38 16.10
CA LEU A 35 -0.42 -26.73 14.81
C LEU A 35 0.89 -27.17 14.14
N GLN A 36 0.86 -27.32 12.81
CA GLN A 36 1.99 -27.77 12.01
C GLN A 36 2.31 -26.79 10.89
N GLY A 37 3.55 -26.85 10.38
CA GLY A 37 4.00 -26.02 9.26
C GLY A 37 3.77 -24.52 9.49
N PHE A 38 3.24 -23.85 8.47
CA PHE A 38 2.99 -22.40 8.44
C PHE A 38 1.74 -21.97 9.24
N GLU A 39 1.03 -22.90 9.87
CA GLU A 39 -0.08 -22.55 10.77
C GLU A 39 0.42 -22.13 12.16
N ARG A 40 1.62 -22.59 12.55
CA ARG A 40 2.18 -22.39 13.88
C ARG A 40 2.41 -20.91 14.19
N GLY A 41 1.79 -20.44 15.27
CA GLY A 41 2.15 -19.19 15.94
C GLY A 41 3.22 -19.41 17.00
N TYR A 42 4.09 -18.41 17.18
CA TYR A 42 5.13 -18.39 18.20
C TYR A 42 4.96 -17.14 19.06
N LEU A 43 4.76 -17.32 20.36
CA LEU A 43 4.65 -16.20 21.28
C LEU A 43 6.00 -15.50 21.45
N THR A 44 6.00 -14.18 21.31
CA THR A 44 7.17 -13.34 21.55
C THR A 44 7.19 -12.76 22.96
N ASN A 45 8.33 -12.27 23.40
CA ASN A 45 8.48 -11.58 24.69
C ASN A 45 7.68 -10.27 24.79
N LEU A 46 7.22 -9.72 23.65
CA LEU A 46 6.32 -8.57 23.60
C LEU A 46 4.84 -8.97 23.72
N GLY A 47 4.53 -10.27 23.77
CA GLY A 47 3.16 -10.79 23.87
C GLY A 47 2.41 -10.88 22.53
N ALA A 48 3.03 -10.44 21.42
CA ALA A 48 2.51 -10.64 20.07
C ALA A 48 2.84 -12.05 19.56
N ILE A 49 1.99 -12.58 18.67
CA ILE A 49 2.24 -13.85 17.98
C ILE A 49 3.05 -13.58 16.72
N ASN A 50 4.10 -14.36 16.47
CA ASN A 50 4.88 -14.38 15.23
C ASN A 50 4.54 -15.62 14.41
N VAL A 51 4.35 -15.44 13.10
CA VAL A 51 4.11 -16.54 12.14
C VAL A 51 5.16 -16.55 11.03
N ASP A 52 5.30 -17.68 10.35
CA ASP A 52 6.18 -17.85 9.20
C ASP A 52 5.35 -18.17 7.95
N THR A 53 5.54 -17.41 6.88
CA THR A 53 4.81 -17.57 5.61
C THR A 53 5.62 -18.33 4.56
N GLY A 54 6.71 -18.98 4.98
CA GLY A 54 7.57 -19.80 4.14
C GLY A 54 8.32 -18.98 3.10
N ILE A 55 8.27 -19.44 1.85
CA ILE A 55 8.91 -18.74 0.73
C ILE A 55 8.15 -17.47 0.31
N PHE A 56 6.88 -17.34 0.73
CA PHE A 56 6.00 -16.24 0.36
C PHE A 56 6.10 -15.10 1.37
N THR A 57 7.27 -14.46 1.40
CA THR A 57 7.57 -13.33 2.29
C THR A 57 7.18 -11.97 1.69
N GLY A 58 6.35 -11.97 0.65
CA GLY A 58 5.96 -10.79 -0.12
C GLY A 58 4.90 -11.15 -1.16
N ARG A 59 4.46 -10.13 -1.92
CA ARG A 59 3.44 -10.29 -2.95
C ARG A 59 3.93 -11.11 -4.15
N SER A 60 2.99 -11.74 -4.85
CA SER A 60 3.19 -12.49 -6.08
C SER A 60 2.50 -11.82 -7.28
N PRO A 61 2.96 -10.65 -7.76
CA PRO A 61 2.29 -9.92 -8.85
C PRO A 61 2.20 -10.73 -10.15
N LYS A 62 3.15 -11.63 -10.40
CA LYS A 62 3.14 -12.55 -11.54
C LYS A 62 2.05 -13.62 -11.47
N ASP A 63 1.42 -13.81 -10.32
CA ASP A 63 0.34 -14.78 -10.09
C ASP A 63 -1.02 -14.10 -9.83
N LYS A 64 -1.11 -12.78 -10.06
CA LYS A 64 -2.36 -11.99 -10.02
C LYS A 64 -3.14 -12.11 -11.34
N TYR A 65 -4.42 -12.49 -11.27
CA TYR A 65 -5.29 -12.68 -12.43
C TYR A 65 -6.66 -12.03 -12.25
N ILE A 66 -7.27 -11.56 -13.34
CA ILE A 66 -8.62 -11.00 -13.33
C ILE A 66 -9.43 -11.67 -14.45
N VAL A 67 -10.64 -12.11 -14.15
CA VAL A 67 -11.56 -12.64 -15.16
C VAL A 67 -11.90 -11.57 -16.17
N LYS A 68 -11.65 -11.86 -17.44
CA LYS A 68 -12.04 -11.00 -18.55
C LYS A 68 -13.45 -11.37 -19.00
N ASP A 69 -14.42 -10.54 -18.64
CA ASP A 69 -15.84 -10.65 -19.02
C ASP A 69 -16.37 -9.29 -19.50
N SER A 70 -17.65 -9.23 -19.88
CA SER A 70 -18.26 -8.00 -20.40
C SER A 70 -18.26 -6.81 -19.42
N SER A 71 -18.17 -7.06 -18.11
CA SER A 71 -18.11 -6.01 -17.08
C SER A 71 -16.69 -5.45 -16.90
N SER A 72 -15.68 -6.31 -17.07
CA SER A 72 -14.28 -5.98 -16.79
C SER A 72 -13.52 -5.56 -18.04
N GLU A 73 -13.89 -6.06 -19.23
CA GLU A 73 -13.13 -5.92 -20.48
C GLU A 73 -12.78 -4.47 -20.82
N ASN A 74 -13.73 -3.54 -20.71
CA ASN A 74 -13.54 -2.16 -21.14
C ASN A 74 -12.97 -1.23 -20.06
N ASN A 75 -13.03 -1.64 -18.79
CA ASN A 75 -12.63 -0.78 -17.67
C ASN A 75 -11.27 -1.20 -17.10
N VAL A 76 -10.96 -2.49 -17.09
CA VAL A 76 -9.70 -2.98 -16.52
C VAL A 76 -8.54 -2.57 -17.43
N TRP A 77 -7.51 -1.97 -16.83
CA TRP A 77 -6.23 -1.74 -17.47
C TRP A 77 -5.48 -3.07 -17.54
N TRP A 78 -5.63 -3.79 -18.65
CA TRP A 78 -5.07 -5.12 -18.85
C TRP A 78 -3.55 -5.11 -19.01
N ALA A 79 -2.91 -6.18 -18.52
CA ALA A 79 -1.51 -6.43 -18.77
C ALA A 79 -1.26 -6.64 -20.27
N GLN A 80 -0.16 -6.09 -20.79
CA GLN A 80 0.26 -6.19 -22.18
C GLN A 80 1.65 -6.81 -22.29
N THR A 81 1.80 -7.80 -23.17
CA THR A 81 3.09 -8.42 -23.46
C THR A 81 4.03 -7.44 -24.16
N GLY A 82 5.29 -7.35 -23.72
CA GLY A 82 6.33 -6.55 -24.37
C GLY A 82 6.28 -5.03 -24.09
N LYS A 83 5.32 -4.57 -23.28
CA LYS A 83 5.24 -3.18 -22.81
C LYS A 83 5.13 -3.13 -21.30
N LYS A 84 5.68 -2.08 -20.69
CA LYS A 84 5.46 -1.82 -19.27
C LYS A 84 3.98 -1.48 -19.06
N SER A 85 3.26 -2.36 -18.39
CA SER A 85 1.80 -2.29 -18.20
C SER A 85 1.42 -2.75 -16.79
N SER A 86 0.13 -2.99 -16.53
CA SER A 86 -0.37 -3.45 -15.24
C SER A 86 -0.01 -4.92 -14.95
N ASP A 87 -0.26 -5.35 -13.71
CA ASP A 87 -0.19 -6.77 -13.32
C ASP A 87 -1.52 -7.53 -13.59
N ASN A 88 -2.51 -6.88 -14.21
CA ASN A 88 -3.87 -7.39 -14.38
C ASN A 88 -3.93 -8.36 -15.56
N LYS A 89 -3.51 -9.60 -15.34
CA LYS A 89 -3.49 -10.64 -16.38
C LYS A 89 -4.90 -11.23 -16.58
N PRO A 90 -5.39 -11.32 -17.82
CA PRO A 90 -6.70 -11.87 -18.09
C PRO A 90 -6.71 -13.40 -17.89
N ILE A 91 -7.79 -13.92 -17.31
CA ILE A 91 -8.15 -15.34 -17.35
C ILE A 91 -9.59 -15.49 -17.87
N THR A 92 -9.91 -16.67 -18.38
CA THR A 92 -11.27 -16.99 -18.84
C THR A 92 -12.15 -17.44 -17.67
N ALA A 93 -13.46 -17.52 -17.90
CA ALA A 93 -14.41 -18.03 -16.92
C ALA A 93 -14.13 -19.51 -16.55
N GLU A 94 -13.70 -20.32 -17.51
CA GLU A 94 -13.38 -21.74 -17.29
C GLU A 94 -12.17 -21.92 -16.37
N ILE A 95 -11.13 -21.09 -16.55
CA ILE A 95 -9.97 -21.08 -15.65
C ILE A 95 -10.41 -20.65 -14.25
N TRP A 96 -11.21 -19.59 -14.15
CA TRP A 96 -11.77 -19.14 -12.87
C TRP A 96 -12.57 -20.23 -12.16
N ASP A 97 -13.48 -20.90 -12.86
CA ASP A 97 -14.33 -21.94 -12.27
C ASP A 97 -13.48 -23.10 -11.74
N HIS A 98 -12.41 -23.48 -12.44
CA HIS A 98 -11.43 -24.43 -11.94
C HIS A 98 -10.72 -23.94 -10.67
N LEU A 99 -10.19 -22.71 -10.66
CA LEU A 99 -9.49 -22.14 -9.48
C LEU A 99 -10.42 -21.98 -8.27
N LYS A 100 -11.67 -21.56 -8.49
CA LYS A 100 -12.71 -21.46 -7.47
C LYS A 100 -13.05 -22.84 -6.91
N LYS A 101 -13.23 -23.84 -7.79
CA LYS A 101 -13.53 -25.21 -7.38
C LYS A 101 -12.45 -25.80 -6.49
N ILE A 102 -11.17 -25.76 -6.90
CA ILE A 102 -10.08 -26.32 -6.09
C ILE A 102 -9.91 -25.57 -4.76
N SER A 103 -10.17 -24.26 -4.73
CA SER A 103 -10.17 -23.47 -3.48
C SER A 103 -11.28 -23.91 -2.54
N ALA A 104 -12.49 -24.11 -3.06
CA ALA A 104 -13.63 -24.53 -2.28
C ALA A 104 -13.51 -25.99 -1.79
N GLU A 105 -12.97 -26.88 -2.63
CA GLU A 105 -12.64 -28.26 -2.25
C GLU A 105 -11.62 -28.31 -1.11
N GLN A 106 -10.56 -27.48 -1.15
CA GLN A 106 -9.59 -27.38 -0.06
C GLN A 106 -10.24 -26.98 1.28
N LEU A 107 -11.21 -26.07 1.23
CA LEU A 107 -11.92 -25.55 2.40
C LEU A 107 -13.10 -26.45 2.85
N SER A 108 -13.52 -27.41 2.03
CA SER A 108 -14.62 -28.32 2.34
C SER A 108 -14.20 -29.35 3.41
N GLU A 109 -15.14 -29.80 4.23
CA GLU A 109 -14.89 -30.80 5.29
C GLU A 109 -13.78 -30.41 6.30
N LYS A 110 -13.55 -29.10 6.48
CA LYS A 110 -12.61 -28.52 7.45
C LYS A 110 -13.32 -27.73 8.55
N LYS A 111 -12.58 -27.44 9.62
CA LYS A 111 -12.88 -26.32 10.51
C LYS A 111 -12.51 -25.03 9.77
N LEU A 112 -13.44 -24.08 9.70
CA LEU A 112 -13.28 -22.83 8.98
C LEU A 112 -13.42 -21.64 9.91
N TYR A 113 -12.67 -20.60 9.61
CA TYR A 113 -12.86 -19.26 10.13
C TYR A 113 -13.56 -18.43 9.09
N VAL A 114 -14.61 -17.72 9.50
CA VAL A 114 -15.33 -16.77 8.66
C VAL A 114 -15.25 -15.41 9.33
N VAL A 115 -14.70 -14.42 8.63
CA VAL A 115 -14.58 -13.05 9.12
C VAL A 115 -15.32 -12.12 8.19
N ASP A 116 -16.42 -11.56 8.67
CA ASP A 116 -17.14 -10.45 8.04
C ASP A 116 -16.55 -9.13 8.54
N ALA A 117 -16.12 -8.29 7.60
CA ALA A 117 -15.50 -6.99 7.87
C ALA A 117 -15.87 -5.95 6.81
N TYR A 118 -15.52 -4.69 7.06
CA TYR A 118 -15.68 -3.60 6.09
C TYR A 118 -14.35 -3.14 5.52
N CYS A 119 -14.35 -2.81 4.23
CA CYS A 119 -13.30 -2.04 3.59
C CYS A 119 -13.86 -0.67 3.17
N GLY A 120 -13.35 0.40 3.77
CA GLY A 120 -13.90 1.76 3.66
C GLY A 120 -14.62 2.20 4.92
N ALA A 121 -14.22 3.33 5.49
CA ALA A 121 -14.81 3.87 6.72
C ALA A 121 -16.19 4.54 6.52
N ASN A 122 -16.55 4.89 5.28
CA ASN A 122 -17.84 5.53 4.97
C ASN A 122 -18.88 4.50 4.51
N ILE A 123 -20.05 4.50 5.16
CA ILE A 123 -21.12 3.49 5.00
C ILE A 123 -21.65 3.41 3.56
N ASP A 124 -21.72 4.54 2.88
CA ASP A 124 -22.24 4.68 1.50
C ASP A 124 -21.33 4.10 0.41
N THR A 125 -20.04 3.96 0.71
CA THR A 125 -19.01 3.57 -0.25
C THR A 125 -18.22 2.33 0.16
N ARG A 126 -18.35 1.89 1.42
CA ARG A 126 -17.68 0.70 1.94
C ARG A 126 -18.12 -0.56 1.19
N ILE A 127 -17.20 -1.51 1.12
CA ILE A 127 -17.48 -2.87 0.65
C ILE A 127 -17.56 -3.77 1.88
N ASN A 128 -18.66 -4.52 1.99
CA ASN A 128 -18.80 -5.58 2.99
C ASN A 128 -18.04 -6.81 2.49
N VAL A 129 -16.94 -7.17 3.15
CA VAL A 129 -16.09 -8.29 2.73
C VAL A 129 -16.25 -9.47 3.67
N ARG A 130 -16.52 -10.65 3.10
CA ARG A 130 -16.46 -11.94 3.82
C ARG A 130 -15.20 -12.69 3.44
N PHE A 131 -14.37 -12.98 4.43
CA PHE A 131 -13.21 -13.86 4.28
C PHE A 131 -13.56 -15.26 4.80
N VAL A 132 -13.16 -16.30 4.06
CA VAL A 132 -13.28 -17.70 4.47
C VAL A 132 -11.91 -18.37 4.36
N MET A 133 -11.43 -18.95 5.46
CA MET A 133 -10.10 -19.55 5.55
C MET A 133 -10.06 -20.70 6.57
N GLU A 134 -9.06 -21.56 6.49
CA GLU A 134 -8.89 -22.70 7.41
C GLU A 134 -7.80 -22.47 8.49
N VAL A 135 -7.13 -21.31 8.49
CA VAL A 135 -6.00 -21.00 9.38
C VAL A 135 -6.34 -19.82 10.30
N ALA A 136 -6.13 -19.98 11.61
CA ALA A 136 -6.49 -18.97 12.61
C ALA A 136 -5.77 -17.63 12.39
N TRP A 137 -4.46 -17.65 12.19
CA TRP A 137 -3.70 -16.40 12.04
C TRP A 137 -4.12 -15.61 10.79
N GLN A 138 -4.62 -16.27 9.74
CA GLN A 138 -5.15 -15.57 8.56
C GLN A 138 -6.44 -14.81 8.90
N ALA A 139 -7.29 -15.40 9.75
CA ALA A 139 -8.47 -14.73 10.29
C ALA A 139 -8.10 -13.56 11.20
N HIS A 140 -7.05 -13.71 12.01
CA HIS A 140 -6.49 -12.62 12.82
C HIS A 140 -5.95 -11.50 11.94
N PHE A 141 -5.20 -11.80 10.88
CA PHE A 141 -4.68 -10.80 9.95
C PHE A 141 -5.81 -9.93 9.38
N VAL A 142 -6.88 -10.54 8.85
CA VAL A 142 -8.01 -9.75 8.30
C VAL A 142 -8.82 -9.04 9.39
N LYS A 143 -8.89 -9.58 10.62
CA LYS A 143 -9.49 -8.89 11.78
C LYS A 143 -8.70 -7.63 12.17
N ASN A 144 -7.38 -7.66 12.03
CA ASN A 144 -6.51 -6.49 12.24
C ASN A 144 -6.71 -5.48 11.11
N MET A 145 -6.58 -5.92 9.86
CA MET A 145 -6.47 -5.02 8.72
C MET A 145 -7.79 -4.39 8.28
N PHE A 146 -8.92 -5.07 8.43
CA PHE A 146 -10.21 -4.54 8.00
C PHE A 146 -11.00 -3.93 9.15
N ILE A 147 -11.96 -3.06 8.83
CA ILE A 147 -12.80 -2.40 9.82
C ILE A 147 -13.75 -3.44 10.40
N ARG A 148 -13.68 -3.60 11.73
CA ARG A 148 -14.46 -4.60 12.48
C ARG A 148 -15.89 -4.10 12.66
N PRO A 149 -16.91 -4.83 12.17
CA PRO A 149 -18.31 -4.48 12.41
C PRO A 149 -18.67 -4.65 13.88
N THR A 150 -19.67 -3.92 14.34
CA THR A 150 -20.31 -4.14 15.64
C THR A 150 -21.18 -5.40 15.62
N ASP A 151 -21.50 -5.95 16.80
CA ASP A 151 -22.40 -7.12 16.90
C ASP A 151 -23.78 -6.86 16.27
N GLU A 152 -24.27 -5.61 16.31
CA GLU A 152 -25.53 -5.24 15.67
C GLU A 152 -25.41 -5.23 14.14
N GLU A 153 -24.34 -4.65 13.61
CA GLU A 153 -24.04 -4.66 12.18
C GLU A 153 -23.89 -6.09 11.62
N LEU A 154 -23.33 -7.02 12.40
CA LEU A 154 -23.17 -8.42 12.01
C LEU A 154 -24.50 -9.16 11.83
N LYS A 155 -25.57 -8.78 12.56
CA LYS A 155 -26.89 -9.43 12.44
C LYS A 155 -27.49 -9.28 11.05
N THR A 156 -27.21 -8.16 10.39
CA THR A 156 -27.72 -7.82 9.05
C THR A 156 -26.62 -7.80 7.99
N PHE A 157 -25.44 -8.34 8.29
CA PHE A 157 -24.30 -8.28 7.38
C PHE A 157 -24.58 -9.09 6.11
N LYS A 158 -24.47 -8.41 4.96
CA LYS A 158 -24.53 -9.02 3.64
C LYS A 158 -23.23 -8.75 2.91
N PRO A 159 -22.45 -9.78 2.54
CA PRO A 159 -21.20 -9.56 1.83
C PRO A 159 -21.48 -9.01 0.43
N ASP A 160 -20.78 -7.93 0.11
CA ASP A 160 -20.65 -7.39 -1.24
C ASP A 160 -19.55 -8.14 -2.00
N PHE A 161 -18.50 -8.60 -1.31
CA PHE A 161 -17.37 -9.28 -1.89
C PHE A 161 -16.92 -10.45 -1.01
N VAL A 162 -16.55 -11.58 -1.62
CA VAL A 162 -16.14 -12.79 -0.87
C VAL A 162 -14.72 -13.20 -1.27
N VAL A 163 -13.90 -13.53 -0.27
CA VAL A 163 -12.52 -13.99 -0.48
C VAL A 163 -12.36 -15.39 0.11
N LEU A 164 -12.03 -16.36 -0.74
CA LEU A 164 -11.65 -17.70 -0.32
C LEU A 164 -10.12 -17.75 -0.21
N VAL A 165 -9.62 -17.94 1.01
CA VAL A 165 -8.18 -18.03 1.30
C VAL A 165 -7.82 -19.50 1.51
N ALA A 166 -7.42 -20.15 0.43
CA ALA A 166 -7.08 -21.57 0.36
C ALA A 166 -5.55 -21.77 0.24
N SER A 167 -4.76 -21.14 1.11
CA SER A 167 -3.28 -21.14 1.02
C SER A 167 -2.62 -22.52 0.95
N LYS A 168 -3.29 -23.57 1.41
CA LYS A 168 -2.81 -24.96 1.37
C LYS A 168 -3.01 -25.67 0.04
N THR A 169 -3.85 -25.16 -0.86
CA THR A 169 -4.00 -25.74 -2.20
C THR A 169 -2.99 -25.14 -3.16
N SER A 170 -2.74 -25.81 -4.28
CA SER A 170 -2.10 -25.23 -5.46
C SER A 170 -2.84 -25.63 -6.72
N ASN A 171 -2.58 -24.97 -7.84
CA ASN A 171 -3.19 -25.31 -9.12
C ASN A 171 -2.31 -26.30 -9.91
N PRO A 172 -2.66 -27.60 -10.00
CA PRO A 172 -1.84 -28.57 -10.72
C PRO A 172 -1.86 -28.38 -12.25
N LYS A 173 -2.86 -27.67 -12.78
CA LYS A 173 -3.07 -27.46 -14.22
C LYS A 173 -2.48 -26.15 -14.74
N TRP A 174 -1.67 -25.45 -13.94
CA TRP A 174 -1.19 -24.11 -14.27
C TRP A 174 -0.47 -24.03 -15.61
N LYS A 175 0.30 -25.05 -15.99
CA LYS A 175 1.00 -25.12 -17.28
C LYS A 175 0.02 -25.24 -18.45
N GLU A 176 -0.98 -26.11 -18.33
CA GLU A 176 -2.02 -26.33 -19.34
C GLU A 176 -2.88 -25.07 -19.53
N GLN A 177 -3.11 -24.34 -18.45
CA GLN A 177 -3.87 -23.09 -18.42
C GLN A 177 -3.03 -21.85 -18.76
N ASN A 178 -1.75 -22.03 -19.07
CA ASN A 178 -0.80 -20.95 -19.37
C ASN A 178 -0.74 -19.86 -18.27
N LEU A 179 -0.83 -20.29 -17.01
CA LEU A 179 -0.58 -19.44 -15.85
C LEU A 179 0.92 -19.41 -15.55
N ASN A 180 1.34 -18.51 -14.65
CA ASN A 180 2.75 -18.27 -14.33
C ASN A 180 3.32 -19.37 -13.42
N SER A 181 2.53 -19.82 -12.44
CA SER A 181 2.91 -20.87 -11.50
C SER A 181 1.68 -21.57 -10.91
N GLU A 182 1.89 -22.52 -10.00
CA GLU A 182 0.82 -23.18 -9.25
C GLU A 182 0.11 -22.26 -8.23
N VAL A 183 0.69 -21.10 -7.93
CA VAL A 183 0.13 -20.05 -7.06
C VAL A 183 -0.84 -19.20 -7.87
N TYR A 184 -1.90 -18.72 -7.23
CA TYR A 184 -2.85 -17.83 -7.88
C TYR A 184 -3.52 -16.88 -6.89
N ILE A 185 -3.72 -15.65 -7.35
CA ILE A 185 -4.55 -14.61 -6.73
C ILE A 185 -5.50 -14.14 -7.82
N ALA A 186 -6.69 -14.74 -7.89
CA ALA A 186 -7.63 -14.51 -8.98
C ALA A 186 -8.85 -13.70 -8.51
N PHE A 187 -9.33 -12.78 -9.34
CA PHE A 187 -10.48 -11.92 -9.07
C PHE A 187 -11.56 -12.07 -10.15
N HIS A 188 -12.82 -12.16 -9.75
CA HIS A 188 -13.97 -12.09 -10.64
C HIS A 188 -14.89 -10.95 -10.20
N LEU A 189 -14.85 -9.83 -10.94
CA LEU A 189 -15.56 -8.60 -10.56
C LEU A 189 -17.09 -8.70 -10.70
N THR A 190 -17.60 -9.46 -11.69
CA THR A 190 -19.04 -9.75 -11.81
C THR A 190 -19.56 -10.63 -10.68
N GLN A 191 -18.88 -11.75 -10.37
CA GLN A 191 -19.26 -12.61 -9.23
C GLN A 191 -18.96 -11.97 -7.87
N ARG A 192 -18.18 -10.87 -7.85
CA ARG A 192 -17.65 -10.21 -6.64
C ARG A 192 -16.93 -11.18 -5.71
N MET A 193 -16.00 -11.93 -6.28
CA MET A 193 -15.22 -12.93 -5.55
C MET A 193 -13.74 -12.84 -5.87
N ALA A 194 -12.92 -13.27 -4.90
CA ALA A 194 -11.52 -13.57 -5.11
C ALA A 194 -11.15 -14.93 -4.49
N VAL A 195 -10.16 -15.59 -5.07
CA VAL A 195 -9.57 -16.83 -4.56
C VAL A 195 -8.05 -16.69 -4.47
N ILE A 196 -7.49 -17.14 -3.35
CA ILE A 196 -6.05 -17.12 -3.06
C ILE A 196 -5.60 -18.55 -2.79
N GLY A 197 -4.68 -19.07 -3.60
CA GLY A 197 -4.12 -20.41 -3.45
C GLY A 197 -2.60 -20.43 -3.53
N GLY A 198 -1.98 -21.33 -2.76
CA GLY A 198 -0.55 -21.61 -2.74
C GLY A 198 0.30 -20.63 -1.94
N THR A 199 -0.09 -19.36 -1.88
CA THR A 199 0.62 -18.32 -1.11
C THR A 199 0.07 -18.17 0.30
N TRP A 200 1.00 -17.97 1.25
CA TRP A 200 0.70 -17.69 2.66
C TRP A 200 0.98 -16.23 3.02
N TYR A 201 1.31 -15.36 2.06
CA TYR A 201 1.61 -13.96 2.39
C TYR A 201 0.32 -13.21 2.79
N GLY A 202 0.26 -12.68 4.02
CA GLY A 202 -0.93 -12.00 4.54
C GLY A 202 -1.36 -10.81 3.68
N GLY A 203 -0.38 -10.08 3.14
CA GLY A 203 -0.63 -8.91 2.30
C GLY A 203 -1.46 -9.15 1.03
N GLU A 204 -1.61 -10.39 0.55
CA GLU A 204 -2.51 -10.68 -0.58
C GLU A 204 -3.99 -10.48 -0.22
N MET A 205 -4.38 -10.80 1.03
CA MET A 205 -5.75 -10.58 1.52
C MET A 205 -6.10 -9.10 1.59
N LYS A 206 -5.15 -8.26 2.03
CA LYS A 206 -5.28 -6.79 2.07
C LYS A 206 -5.27 -6.19 0.66
N LYS A 207 -4.20 -6.41 -0.10
CA LYS A 207 -3.97 -5.73 -1.38
C LYS A 207 -4.93 -6.18 -2.48
N GLY A 208 -5.49 -7.40 -2.38
CA GLY A 208 -6.55 -7.83 -3.26
C GLY A 208 -7.79 -6.95 -3.13
N ILE A 209 -8.27 -6.69 -1.90
CA ILE A 209 -9.42 -5.81 -1.67
C ILE A 209 -9.07 -4.35 -2.00
N PHE A 210 -7.84 -3.89 -1.74
CA PHE A 210 -7.42 -2.58 -2.20
C PHE A 210 -7.53 -2.42 -3.72
N SER A 211 -7.13 -3.43 -4.49
CA SER A 211 -7.32 -3.43 -5.96
C SER A 211 -8.80 -3.37 -6.34
N VAL A 212 -9.68 -4.01 -5.59
CA VAL A 212 -11.14 -3.91 -5.79
C VAL A 212 -11.66 -2.50 -5.50
N MET A 213 -11.20 -1.85 -4.43
CA MET A 213 -11.51 -0.43 -4.15
C MET A 213 -11.02 0.50 -5.26
N ASN A 214 -9.79 0.25 -5.75
CA ASN A 214 -9.19 0.97 -6.88
C ASN A 214 -9.97 0.78 -8.19
N TYR A 215 -10.80 -0.26 -8.32
CA TYR A 215 -11.69 -0.42 -9.47
C TYR A 215 -13.00 0.36 -9.27
N TYR A 216 -13.70 0.14 -8.15
CA TYR A 216 -15.06 0.66 -8.00
C TYR A 216 -15.14 2.15 -7.65
N LEU A 217 -14.22 2.68 -6.82
CA LEU A 217 -14.34 4.05 -6.33
C LEU A 217 -14.05 5.12 -7.39
N PRO A 218 -13.00 5.01 -8.22
CA PRO A 218 -12.78 6.01 -9.27
C PRO A 218 -13.87 6.03 -10.33
N LEU A 219 -14.54 4.90 -10.59
CA LEU A 219 -15.71 4.84 -11.47
C LEU A 219 -16.93 5.61 -10.91
N LYS A 220 -16.94 5.90 -9.60
CA LYS A 220 -17.94 6.73 -8.91
C LYS A 220 -17.44 8.16 -8.65
N GLY A 221 -16.28 8.55 -9.20
CA GLY A 221 -15.70 9.89 -8.98
C GLY A 221 -15.08 10.10 -7.59
N ILE A 222 -14.70 9.00 -6.92
CA ILE A 222 -14.00 9.02 -5.62
C ILE A 222 -12.54 8.66 -5.87
N ALA A 223 -11.61 9.50 -5.42
CA ALA A 223 -10.19 9.16 -5.56
C ALA A 223 -9.85 7.98 -4.65
N SER A 224 -9.14 6.98 -5.17
CA SER A 224 -8.63 5.85 -4.40
C SER A 224 -7.11 5.88 -4.40
N MET A 225 -6.51 5.92 -3.22
CA MET A 225 -5.17 6.43 -3.00
C MET A 225 -4.32 5.44 -2.21
N HIS A 226 -3.09 5.21 -2.66
CA HIS A 226 -2.06 4.48 -1.92
C HIS A 226 -1.18 5.49 -1.18
N CYS A 227 -1.65 5.91 -0.01
CA CYS A 227 -1.03 6.95 0.79
C CYS A 227 -1.21 6.66 2.28
N SER A 228 -0.37 7.25 3.14
CA SER A 228 -0.76 7.47 4.53
C SER A 228 -1.50 8.80 4.65
N ALA A 229 -2.27 8.98 5.71
CA ALA A 229 -2.98 10.23 5.98
C ALA A 229 -3.03 10.54 7.48
N ASN A 230 -2.90 11.81 7.83
CA ASN A 230 -3.04 12.31 9.20
C ASN A 230 -3.71 13.69 9.23
N VAL A 231 -4.16 14.09 10.41
CA VAL A 231 -4.85 15.37 10.64
C VAL A 231 -4.18 16.15 11.77
N GLY A 232 -3.97 17.44 11.55
CA GLY A 232 -3.45 18.35 12.55
C GLY A 232 -4.52 18.86 13.51
N LYS A 233 -4.11 19.63 14.51
CA LYS A 233 -5.02 20.20 15.52
C LYS A 233 -6.02 21.23 14.96
N LYS A 234 -5.81 21.71 13.73
CA LYS A 234 -6.69 22.65 13.04
C LYS A 234 -7.55 21.96 11.97
N ASP A 235 -7.73 20.65 12.09
CA ASP A 235 -8.41 19.80 11.10
C ASP A 235 -7.80 19.86 9.69
N ASP A 236 -6.53 20.27 9.60
CA ASP A 236 -5.75 20.28 8.37
C ASP A 236 -5.31 18.86 8.03
N VAL A 237 -5.86 18.28 6.95
CA VAL A 237 -5.53 16.91 6.53
C VAL A 237 -4.37 16.92 5.56
N ALA A 238 -3.44 15.97 5.72
CA ALA A 238 -2.35 15.72 4.79
C ALA A 238 -2.35 14.27 4.33
N VAL A 239 -2.03 14.05 3.05
CA VAL A 239 -1.86 12.72 2.45
C VAL A 239 -0.45 12.56 1.90
N PHE A 240 0.17 11.41 2.15
CA PHE A 240 1.55 11.11 1.80
C PHE A 240 1.60 9.90 0.88
N PHE A 241 1.82 10.12 -0.42
CA PHE A 241 2.05 9.06 -1.38
C PHE A 241 3.52 8.64 -1.40
N GLY A 242 3.78 7.38 -1.73
CA GLY A 242 5.14 6.86 -1.85
C GLY A 242 5.16 5.35 -1.89
N LEU A 243 6.28 4.76 -2.31
CA LEU A 243 6.47 3.32 -2.22
C LEU A 243 6.89 2.89 -0.81
N SER A 244 7.08 1.59 -0.61
CA SER A 244 7.64 1.07 0.63
C SER A 244 9.06 1.62 0.85
N GLY A 245 9.36 2.07 2.07
CA GLY A 245 10.69 2.56 2.46
C GLY A 245 10.97 4.03 2.14
N THR A 246 10.08 4.73 1.42
CA THR A 246 10.22 6.16 1.09
C THR A 246 9.77 7.10 2.20
N GLY A 247 9.47 6.58 3.40
CA GLY A 247 9.13 7.38 4.57
C GLY A 247 7.64 7.62 4.84
N LYS A 248 6.69 7.03 4.09
CA LYS A 248 5.23 7.20 4.33
C LYS A 248 4.85 7.03 5.80
N THR A 249 5.14 5.86 6.37
CA THR A 249 4.79 5.50 7.76
C THR A 249 5.54 6.38 8.76
N THR A 250 6.84 6.61 8.55
CA THR A 250 7.69 7.43 9.44
C THR A 250 7.24 8.89 9.49
N LEU A 251 6.82 9.45 8.36
CA LEU A 251 6.41 10.86 8.24
C LEU A 251 4.93 11.06 8.61
N SER A 252 4.07 10.06 8.45
CA SER A 252 2.69 10.13 8.94
C SER A 252 2.57 9.93 10.45
N ALA A 253 3.50 9.19 11.06
CA ALA A 253 3.64 9.06 12.51
C ALA A 253 4.32 10.33 13.07
N ASP A 254 3.57 11.43 13.07
CA ASP A 254 3.94 12.69 13.71
C ASP A 254 3.22 12.79 15.06
N PRO A 255 3.92 12.96 16.19
CA PRO A 255 3.30 13.06 17.51
C PRO A 255 2.31 14.23 17.64
N ASN A 256 2.39 15.23 16.76
CA ASN A 256 1.48 16.38 16.77
C ASN A 256 0.23 16.20 15.90
N ARG A 257 0.08 15.06 15.22
CA ARG A 257 -0.98 14.82 14.24
C ARG A 257 -1.63 13.46 14.46
N ALA A 258 -2.95 13.42 14.47
CA ALA A 258 -3.67 12.17 14.65
C ALA A 258 -3.66 11.37 13.34
N LEU A 259 -3.27 10.10 13.40
CA LEU A 259 -3.25 9.20 12.24
C LEU A 259 -4.69 8.89 11.78
N ILE A 260 -4.95 9.06 10.48
CA ILE A 260 -6.18 8.58 9.84
C ILE A 260 -5.97 7.12 9.38
N GLY A 261 -4.84 6.84 8.73
CA GLY A 261 -4.41 5.49 8.33
C GLY A 261 -3.04 5.52 7.66
N ASP A 262 -2.41 4.36 7.48
CA ASP A 262 -1.00 4.26 7.05
C ASP A 262 -0.79 3.96 5.57
N ASP A 263 -1.81 3.52 4.82
CA ASP A 263 -1.56 2.93 3.50
C ASP A 263 -2.67 3.09 2.44
N GLU A 264 -3.96 3.01 2.79
CA GLU A 264 -5.07 2.97 1.82
C GLU A 264 -6.22 3.91 2.17
N HIS A 265 -6.48 4.90 1.32
CA HIS A 265 -7.52 5.91 1.57
C HIS A 265 -8.37 6.21 0.35
N GLY A 266 -9.60 6.61 0.61
CA GLY A 266 -10.48 7.24 -0.35
C GLY A 266 -10.57 8.75 -0.11
N TRP A 267 -10.94 9.50 -1.15
CA TRP A 267 -11.33 10.90 -1.02
C TRP A 267 -12.64 11.14 -1.76
N ASP A 268 -13.72 11.21 -0.99
CA ASP A 268 -15.08 11.44 -1.47
C ASP A 268 -15.47 12.93 -1.33
N ASP A 269 -16.76 13.24 -1.36
CA ASP A 269 -17.25 14.62 -1.20
C ASP A 269 -17.27 15.12 0.25
N ASN A 270 -16.98 14.26 1.23
CA ASN A 270 -16.91 14.61 2.65
C ASN A 270 -15.47 14.76 3.15
N GLY A 271 -14.50 14.08 2.53
CA GLY A 271 -13.10 14.16 2.93
C GLY A 271 -12.29 12.90 2.65
N VAL A 272 -11.15 12.80 3.31
CA VAL A 272 -10.27 11.64 3.25
C VAL A 272 -10.70 10.60 4.28
N PHE A 273 -10.83 9.34 3.88
CA PHE A 273 -11.24 8.26 4.77
C PHE A 273 -10.39 7.01 4.57
N ASN A 274 -10.08 6.32 5.67
CA ASN A 274 -9.31 5.09 5.64
C ASN A 274 -10.13 3.94 5.07
N TYR A 275 -9.50 3.02 4.34
CA TYR A 275 -10.12 1.76 3.96
C TYR A 275 -10.02 0.69 5.06
N GLU A 276 -9.06 0.87 5.96
CA GLU A 276 -8.57 -0.16 6.84
C GLU A 276 -9.00 0.05 8.30
N GLY A 277 -8.95 -1.03 9.09
CA GLY A 277 -9.14 -1.03 10.54
C GLY A 277 -7.85 -1.24 11.32
N GLY A 278 -6.70 -1.28 10.64
CA GLY A 278 -5.38 -1.59 11.17
C GLY A 278 -4.25 -1.01 10.34
N CYS A 279 -3.02 -1.31 10.75
CA CYS A 279 -1.81 -0.97 10.01
C CYS A 279 -0.97 -2.22 9.77
N TYR A 280 -0.21 -2.23 8.67
CA TYR A 280 0.66 -3.35 8.30
C TYR A 280 2.11 -2.89 8.11
N ALA A 281 2.74 -2.55 9.23
CA ALA A 281 4.04 -1.91 9.28
C ALA A 281 5.19 -2.87 8.96
N LYS A 282 6.26 -2.34 8.38
CA LYS A 282 7.55 -3.05 8.26
C LYS A 282 8.27 -3.05 9.59
N CYS A 283 8.96 -4.16 9.89
CA CYS A 283 9.68 -4.35 11.15
C CYS A 283 11.20 -4.43 10.99
N ILE A 284 11.73 -4.51 9.76
CA ILE A 284 13.18 -4.54 9.52
C ILE A 284 13.81 -3.25 10.05
N ASP A 285 14.86 -3.40 10.85
CA ASP A 285 15.59 -2.30 11.51
C ASP A 285 14.71 -1.42 12.43
N LEU A 286 13.56 -1.92 12.88
CA LEU A 286 12.66 -1.18 13.79
C LEU A 286 13.41 -0.81 15.08
N ASP A 287 13.37 0.48 15.42
CA ASP A 287 14.09 1.04 16.55
C ASP A 287 13.09 1.76 17.47
N PRO A 288 12.89 1.31 18.73
CA PRO A 288 11.94 1.95 19.65
C PRO A 288 12.25 3.43 19.93
N SER A 289 13.48 3.88 19.70
CA SER A 289 13.84 5.30 19.86
C SER A 289 13.41 6.17 18.68
N LYS A 290 13.27 5.57 17.48
CA LYS A 290 12.93 6.29 16.23
C LYS A 290 11.47 6.11 15.85
N GLU A 291 10.90 4.93 16.10
CA GLU A 291 9.52 4.57 15.83
C GLU A 291 8.78 4.06 17.09
N PRO A 292 8.69 4.86 18.16
CA PRO A 292 8.12 4.43 19.45
C PRO A 292 6.68 3.94 19.33
N ASP A 293 5.84 4.61 18.54
CA ASP A 293 4.43 4.23 18.37
C ASP A 293 4.26 2.87 17.71
N ILE A 294 5.05 2.58 16.67
CA ILE A 294 5.02 1.30 15.96
C ILE A 294 5.53 0.19 16.88
N TYR A 295 6.62 0.44 17.63
CA TYR A 295 7.15 -0.53 18.57
C TYR A 295 6.15 -0.84 19.70
N ALA A 296 5.52 0.18 20.28
CA ALA A 296 4.51 0.03 21.33
C ALA A 296 3.23 -0.67 20.83
N ALA A 297 2.93 -0.59 19.54
CA ALA A 297 1.83 -1.31 18.91
C ALA A 297 2.08 -2.84 18.82
N ILE A 298 3.34 -3.29 18.97
CA ILE A 298 3.69 -4.72 19.00
C ILE A 298 3.44 -5.25 20.41
N ARG A 299 2.23 -5.77 20.62
CA ARG A 299 1.79 -6.40 21.86
C ARG A 299 0.75 -7.48 21.57
N LYS A 300 0.12 -8.08 22.58
CA LYS A 300 -1.02 -8.99 22.38
C LYS A 300 -2.03 -8.37 21.40
N ASP A 301 -2.56 -9.19 20.49
CA ASP A 301 -3.43 -8.84 19.35
C ASP A 301 -2.71 -8.19 18.15
N ALA A 302 -1.40 -7.98 18.22
CA ALA A 302 -0.57 -7.80 17.05
C ALA A 302 -0.12 -9.17 16.51
N LEU A 303 0.05 -9.25 15.19
CA LEU A 303 0.51 -10.42 14.48
C LEU A 303 1.77 -10.07 13.67
N LEU A 304 2.91 -10.57 14.14
CA LEU A 304 4.22 -10.48 13.51
C LEU A 304 4.34 -11.53 12.39
N GLU A 305 5.04 -11.18 11.31
CA GLU A 305 5.21 -12.03 10.15
C GLU A 305 6.68 -12.09 9.74
N ASN A 306 7.23 -13.29 9.76
CA ASN A 306 8.59 -13.65 9.33
C ASN A 306 9.72 -13.06 10.18
N LEU A 307 9.45 -12.67 11.43
CA LEU A 307 10.50 -12.22 12.33
C LEU A 307 11.36 -13.39 12.80
N ASP A 308 12.63 -13.09 13.04
CA ASP A 308 13.54 -14.00 13.72
C ASP A 308 13.36 -13.85 15.23
N ILE A 309 13.16 -14.97 15.91
CA ILE A 309 12.93 -15.04 17.35
C ILE A 309 13.84 -16.11 17.94
N ASP A 310 14.38 -15.85 19.13
CA ASP A 310 15.16 -16.85 19.88
C ASP A 310 14.26 -17.79 20.72
N GLY A 311 14.90 -18.69 21.48
CA GLY A 311 14.20 -19.67 22.32
C GLY A 311 13.38 -19.05 23.46
N ASP A 312 13.69 -17.81 23.86
CA ASP A 312 12.98 -17.05 24.90
C ASP A 312 11.92 -16.11 24.28
N GLY A 313 11.72 -16.16 22.97
CA GLY A 313 10.76 -15.35 22.23
C GLY A 313 11.22 -13.91 21.99
N LYS A 314 12.49 -13.58 22.21
CA LYS A 314 13.04 -12.25 21.91
C LYS A 314 13.18 -12.07 20.41
N ILE A 315 12.71 -10.93 19.91
CA ILE A 315 12.73 -10.60 18.49
C ILE A 315 14.06 -9.96 18.10
N ASP A 316 14.66 -10.41 16.99
CA ASP A 316 15.74 -9.71 16.32
C ASP A 316 15.20 -8.94 15.09
N PHE A 317 14.92 -7.66 15.28
CA PHE A 317 14.43 -6.76 14.22
C PHE A 317 15.47 -6.48 13.13
N LYS A 318 16.75 -6.78 13.34
CA LYS A 318 17.81 -6.60 12.34
C LYS A 318 18.03 -7.85 11.49
N SER A 319 17.47 -8.99 11.89
CA SER A 319 17.67 -10.25 11.18
C SER A 319 16.98 -10.22 9.82
N LYS A 320 17.79 -10.47 8.79
CA LYS A 320 17.36 -10.61 7.39
C LYS A 320 17.33 -12.07 6.94
N ARG A 321 17.49 -13.00 7.89
CA ARG A 321 17.69 -14.43 7.62
C ARG A 321 16.58 -15.02 6.75
N LYS A 322 15.34 -14.59 6.98
CA LYS A 322 14.17 -15.00 6.20
C LYS A 322 13.88 -14.01 5.07
N THR A 323 13.76 -12.74 5.42
CA THR A 323 13.38 -11.66 4.49
C THR A 323 13.70 -10.31 5.12
N GLU A 324 13.81 -9.28 4.28
CA GLU A 324 13.83 -7.88 4.72
C GLU A 324 12.43 -7.26 4.69
N ASN A 325 11.42 -7.98 4.20
CA ASN A 325 10.02 -7.59 4.30
C ASN A 325 9.35 -8.22 5.54
N THR A 326 10.01 -8.16 6.69
CA THR A 326 9.41 -8.52 7.98
C THR A 326 8.30 -7.53 8.31
N ARG A 327 7.19 -8.02 8.89
CA ARG A 327 5.98 -7.22 9.07
C ARG A 327 5.35 -7.43 10.44
N VAL A 328 4.49 -6.48 10.80
CA VAL A 328 3.51 -6.64 11.86
C VAL A 328 2.18 -6.06 11.39
N SER A 329 1.09 -6.80 11.61
CA SER A 329 -0.26 -6.25 11.55
C SER A 329 -0.78 -6.00 12.96
N TYR A 330 -1.46 -4.88 13.16
CA TYR A 330 -2.14 -4.58 14.42
C TYR A 330 -3.39 -3.75 14.14
N PRO A 331 -4.44 -3.87 14.96
CA PRO A 331 -5.60 -3.01 14.80
C PRO A 331 -5.22 -1.57 15.13
N ILE A 332 -5.82 -0.60 14.44
CA ILE A 332 -5.33 0.79 14.42
C ILE A 332 -5.31 1.43 15.81
N TYR A 333 -6.20 0.97 16.71
CA TYR A 333 -6.26 1.41 18.10
C TYR A 333 -5.04 1.01 18.94
N HIS A 334 -4.09 0.24 18.38
CA HIS A 334 -2.80 0.00 19.01
C HIS A 334 -1.94 1.26 19.07
N ILE A 335 -2.17 2.19 18.14
CA ILE A 335 -1.60 3.54 18.14
C ILE A 335 -2.53 4.44 18.98
N GLU A 336 -1.93 5.26 19.85
CA GLU A 336 -2.69 6.13 20.75
C GLU A 336 -3.28 7.34 20.01
N ASN A 337 -2.44 8.07 19.28
CA ASN A 337 -2.79 9.30 18.59
C ASN A 337 -3.38 9.03 17.20
N ILE A 338 -4.64 8.60 17.16
CA ILE A 338 -5.38 8.34 15.93
C ILE A 338 -6.72 9.06 15.93
N VAL A 339 -7.30 9.24 14.75
CA VAL A 339 -8.66 9.76 14.61
C VAL A 339 -9.68 8.70 15.04
N LYS A 340 -10.60 9.07 15.94
CA LYS A 340 -11.68 8.23 16.49
C LYS A 340 -12.98 9.03 16.57
N PRO A 341 -14.17 8.38 16.55
CA PRO A 341 -14.40 6.93 16.50
C PRO A 341 -14.25 6.33 15.10
N ILE A 342 -14.20 7.14 14.04
CA ILE A 342 -14.11 6.69 12.65
C ILE A 342 -12.83 7.28 12.03
N SER A 343 -12.05 6.45 11.35
CA SER A 343 -10.81 6.84 10.68
C SER A 343 -11.06 7.66 9.40
N LYS A 344 -11.50 8.90 9.56
CA LYS A 344 -11.69 9.87 8.48
C LYS A 344 -11.43 11.31 8.93
N GLY A 345 -10.97 12.15 8.01
CA GLY A 345 -10.80 13.59 8.21
C GLY A 345 -11.50 14.39 7.13
N GLY A 346 -11.36 15.71 7.18
CA GLY A 346 -11.83 16.61 6.12
C GLY A 346 -11.06 16.44 4.81
N HIS A 347 -11.20 17.42 3.93
CA HIS A 347 -10.46 17.45 2.66
C HIS A 347 -8.96 17.67 2.89
N ALA A 348 -8.12 16.96 2.15
CA ALA A 348 -6.67 17.16 2.24
C ALA A 348 -6.30 18.59 1.81
N GLN A 349 -5.57 19.31 2.65
CA GLN A 349 -4.99 20.61 2.31
C GLN A 349 -3.61 20.42 1.65
N HIS A 350 -2.89 19.37 2.04
CA HIS A 350 -1.56 19.06 1.55
C HIS A 350 -1.50 17.65 0.94
N VAL A 351 -1.00 17.56 -0.30
CA VAL A 351 -0.74 16.32 -1.01
C VAL A 351 0.77 16.19 -1.20
N ILE A 352 1.38 15.17 -0.61
CA ILE A 352 2.83 15.03 -0.55
C ILE A 352 3.24 13.77 -1.32
N PHE A 353 4.06 13.92 -2.33
CA PHE A 353 4.66 12.82 -3.09
C PHE A 353 6.07 12.56 -2.58
N LEU A 354 6.26 11.43 -1.90
CA LEU A 354 7.56 11.01 -1.39
C LEU A 354 8.30 10.21 -2.46
N THR A 355 9.47 10.72 -2.86
CA THR A 355 10.37 10.04 -3.78
C THR A 355 11.71 9.80 -3.10
N ALA A 356 12.29 8.61 -3.27
CA ALA A 356 13.65 8.34 -2.84
C ALA A 356 14.58 8.39 -4.06
N ASP A 357 14.99 9.59 -4.47
CA ASP A 357 15.83 9.76 -5.65
C ASP A 357 17.28 9.32 -5.37
N SER A 358 17.70 8.23 -6.02
CA SER A 358 19.08 7.73 -5.94
C SER A 358 20.03 8.43 -6.92
N PHE A 359 19.55 9.28 -7.83
CA PHE A 359 20.39 10.07 -8.72
C PHE A 359 20.97 11.31 -8.04
N GLY A 360 20.33 11.80 -6.97
CA GLY A 360 20.72 13.03 -6.28
C GLY A 360 20.37 14.30 -7.07
N VAL A 361 19.35 14.22 -7.92
CA VAL A 361 18.93 15.26 -8.86
C VAL A 361 17.77 16.07 -8.30
N LEU A 362 16.75 15.39 -7.74
CA LEU A 362 15.53 16.04 -7.30
C LEU A 362 15.75 16.89 -6.04
N PRO A 363 15.18 18.11 -5.96
CA PRO A 363 15.26 18.95 -4.77
C PRO A 363 14.69 18.27 -3.52
N PRO A 364 15.13 18.62 -2.30
CA PRO A 364 14.53 18.12 -1.07
C PRO A 364 13.01 18.35 -0.99
N VAL A 365 12.55 19.49 -1.50
CA VAL A 365 11.13 19.82 -1.62
C VAL A 365 10.88 20.66 -2.86
N SER A 366 9.76 20.43 -3.53
CA SER A 366 9.28 21.28 -4.62
C SER A 366 7.78 21.47 -4.54
N ARG A 367 7.29 22.69 -4.81
CA ARG A 367 5.87 22.97 -5.00
C ARG A 367 5.49 22.65 -6.45
N LEU A 368 4.41 21.91 -6.63
CA LEU A 368 3.96 21.45 -7.95
C LEU A 368 2.78 22.29 -8.46
N THR A 369 2.77 22.56 -9.76
CA THR A 369 1.55 23.00 -10.46
C THR A 369 0.54 21.85 -10.60
N PRO A 370 -0.74 22.10 -10.95
CA PRO A 370 -1.70 21.02 -11.21
C PRO A 370 -1.23 20.02 -12.28
N ASP A 371 -0.65 20.49 -13.39
CA ASP A 371 -0.16 19.60 -14.44
C ASP A 371 1.09 18.82 -14.00
N GLN A 372 2.02 19.46 -13.28
CA GLN A 372 3.16 18.76 -12.68
C GLN A 372 2.70 17.72 -11.64
N THR A 373 1.63 18.01 -10.90
CA THR A 373 1.03 17.07 -9.96
C THR A 373 0.58 15.81 -10.69
N GLN A 374 -0.17 15.94 -11.79
CA GLN A 374 -0.57 14.79 -12.59
C GLN A 374 0.65 14.07 -13.19
N TYR A 375 1.60 14.82 -13.75
CA TYR A 375 2.79 14.26 -14.38
C TYR A 375 3.62 13.41 -13.40
N HIS A 376 3.93 13.95 -12.23
CA HIS A 376 4.71 13.26 -11.21
C HIS A 376 3.92 12.14 -10.53
N PHE A 377 2.60 12.29 -10.37
CA PHE A 377 1.74 11.22 -9.86
C PHE A 377 1.66 10.03 -10.82
N LEU A 378 1.46 10.27 -12.11
CA LEU A 378 1.45 9.24 -13.15
C LEU A 378 2.83 8.60 -13.30
N SER A 379 3.90 9.38 -13.21
CA SER A 379 5.26 8.86 -13.27
C SER A 379 5.57 7.97 -12.06
N GLY A 380 5.20 8.42 -10.86
CA GLY A 380 5.44 7.73 -9.60
C GLY A 380 6.90 7.31 -9.41
N PHE A 381 7.81 8.22 -9.75
CA PHE A 381 9.25 7.98 -9.69
C PHE A 381 9.75 7.89 -8.25
N THR A 382 10.57 6.88 -7.97
CA THR A 382 11.30 6.70 -6.70
C THR A 382 12.40 5.65 -6.91
N ALA A 383 13.08 5.21 -5.86
CA ALA A 383 13.89 4.01 -5.87
C ALA A 383 13.24 2.88 -5.05
N LYS A 384 13.42 1.63 -5.50
CA LYS A 384 13.36 0.46 -4.63
C LYS A 384 14.60 0.49 -3.76
N LEU A 385 14.43 0.72 -2.48
CA LEU A 385 15.57 0.79 -1.56
C LEU A 385 16.17 -0.60 -1.33
N ALA A 386 17.47 -0.64 -1.05
CA ALA A 386 18.17 -1.86 -0.66
C ALA A 386 17.37 -2.58 0.44
N GLY A 387 17.09 -3.85 0.18
CA GLY A 387 16.33 -4.70 1.08
C GLY A 387 14.83 -4.49 1.17
N THR A 388 14.23 -3.80 0.19
CA THR A 388 12.76 -3.75 0.14
C THR A 388 12.13 -4.90 -0.64
N GLU A 389 12.89 -5.58 -1.52
CA GLU A 389 12.49 -6.70 -2.36
C GLU A 389 13.65 -7.69 -2.56
N ARG A 390 13.35 -8.97 -2.82
CA ARG A 390 14.33 -10.06 -3.03
C ARG A 390 15.27 -9.71 -4.19
N GLY A 391 16.57 -9.66 -3.90
CA GLY A 391 17.64 -9.41 -4.89
C GLY A 391 18.00 -7.92 -5.09
N VAL A 392 17.39 -7.00 -4.36
CA VAL A 392 17.72 -5.56 -4.40
C VAL A 392 18.76 -5.24 -3.33
N THR A 393 20.04 -5.20 -3.71
CA THR A 393 21.15 -4.87 -2.81
C THR A 393 21.54 -3.39 -2.82
N GLU A 394 21.16 -2.66 -3.87
CA GLU A 394 21.39 -1.23 -4.04
C GLU A 394 20.09 -0.53 -4.48
N PRO A 395 19.92 0.78 -4.21
CA PRO A 395 18.74 1.51 -4.65
C PRO A 395 18.55 1.42 -6.18
N GLN A 396 17.44 0.83 -6.61
CA GLN A 396 17.11 0.72 -8.04
C GLN A 396 16.02 1.72 -8.42
N PRO A 397 16.29 2.65 -9.35
CA PRO A 397 15.28 3.55 -9.87
C PRO A 397 14.06 2.80 -10.39
N THR A 398 12.88 3.30 -10.05
CA THR A 398 11.63 2.70 -10.48
C THR A 398 10.57 3.78 -10.70
N PHE A 399 9.67 3.49 -11.63
CA PHE A 399 8.51 4.32 -11.91
C PHE A 399 7.30 3.45 -11.62
N SER A 400 6.58 3.75 -10.54
CA SER A 400 5.38 3.03 -10.14
C SER A 400 4.21 3.98 -10.19
N SER A 401 3.48 3.94 -11.29
CA SER A 401 2.33 4.82 -11.56
C SER A 401 1.42 4.99 -10.34
N CYS A 402 1.02 6.23 -10.04
CA CYS A 402 0.21 6.61 -8.88
C CYS A 402 0.83 6.21 -7.53
N PHE A 403 2.16 6.00 -7.50
CA PHE A 403 2.89 5.40 -6.38
C PHE A 403 2.33 4.04 -5.93
N GLY A 404 1.64 3.30 -6.82
CA GLY A 404 0.87 2.13 -6.44
C GLY A 404 0.50 1.19 -7.60
N GLN A 405 1.30 1.18 -8.69
CA GLN A 405 0.96 0.54 -9.96
C GLN A 405 0.43 -0.90 -9.85
N ALA A 406 1.02 -1.71 -8.95
CA ALA A 406 0.63 -3.11 -8.78
C ALA A 406 -0.83 -3.31 -8.34
N PHE A 407 -1.44 -2.27 -7.78
CA PHE A 407 -2.78 -2.30 -7.21
C PHE A 407 -3.84 -1.64 -8.10
N LEU A 408 -3.43 -0.96 -9.17
CA LEU A 408 -4.34 -0.25 -10.07
C LEU A 408 -5.06 -1.24 -10.96
N MET A 409 -6.39 -1.18 -10.96
CA MET A 409 -7.23 -1.93 -11.90
C MET A 409 -7.68 -1.10 -13.09
N LEU A 410 -7.70 0.23 -13.00
CA LEU A 410 -8.05 1.14 -14.10
C LEU A 410 -6.78 1.77 -14.71
N HIS A 411 -6.95 2.50 -15.81
CA HIS A 411 -5.84 3.22 -16.41
C HIS A 411 -5.32 4.32 -15.46
N PRO A 412 -4.00 4.53 -15.29
CA PRO A 412 -3.44 5.49 -14.33
C PRO A 412 -3.99 6.92 -14.45
N THR A 413 -4.34 7.37 -15.66
CA THR A 413 -4.93 8.70 -15.91
C THR A 413 -6.29 8.88 -15.24
N VAL A 414 -7.03 7.81 -14.95
CA VAL A 414 -8.29 7.88 -14.19
C VAL A 414 -8.03 8.32 -12.75
N TYR A 415 -7.04 7.72 -12.09
CA TYR A 415 -6.68 8.06 -10.71
C TYR A 415 -6.11 9.49 -10.61
N ALA A 416 -5.26 9.87 -11.57
CA ALA A 416 -4.70 11.23 -11.62
C ALA A 416 -5.79 12.29 -11.77
N ARG A 417 -6.77 12.04 -12.63
CA ARG A 417 -7.93 12.92 -12.84
C ARG A 417 -8.76 13.08 -11.57
N GLU A 418 -9.14 11.99 -10.91
CA GLU A 418 -9.96 12.09 -9.69
C GLU A 418 -9.20 12.76 -8.54
N LEU A 419 -7.90 12.51 -8.39
CA LEU A 419 -7.06 13.21 -7.41
C LEU A 419 -7.04 14.72 -7.66
N VAL A 420 -6.71 15.15 -8.87
CA VAL A 420 -6.63 16.59 -9.19
C VAL A 420 -7.98 17.27 -9.12
N LYS A 421 -9.06 16.61 -9.54
CA LYS A 421 -10.42 17.13 -9.37
C LYS A 421 -10.74 17.43 -7.90
N LYS A 422 -10.33 16.56 -6.97
CA LYS A 422 -10.51 16.80 -5.53
C LYS A 422 -9.62 17.93 -5.04
N MET A 423 -8.35 17.97 -5.46
CA MET A 423 -7.43 19.03 -5.09
C MET A 423 -7.92 20.42 -5.54
N GLU A 424 -8.35 20.56 -6.80
CA GLU A 424 -8.85 21.82 -7.35
C GLU A 424 -10.12 22.29 -6.62
N LYS A 425 -11.06 21.36 -6.37
CA LYS A 425 -12.31 21.65 -5.65
C LYS A 425 -12.06 22.19 -4.23
N HIS A 426 -10.97 21.74 -3.59
CA HIS A 426 -10.69 22.04 -2.18
C HIS A 426 -9.47 22.94 -1.97
N GLY A 427 -8.87 23.48 -3.04
CA GLY A 427 -7.73 24.39 -2.96
C GLY A 427 -6.43 23.74 -2.46
N SER A 428 -6.32 22.42 -2.52
CA SER A 428 -5.19 21.65 -2.00
C SER A 428 -3.90 21.95 -2.76
N LYS A 429 -2.77 21.83 -2.07
CA LYS A 429 -1.43 22.05 -2.65
C LYS A 429 -0.65 20.74 -2.70
N ALA A 430 0.07 20.53 -3.80
CA ALA A 430 0.93 19.37 -3.97
C ALA A 430 2.42 19.71 -3.87
N TYR A 431 3.16 18.80 -3.26
CA TYR A 431 4.60 18.90 -3.09
C TYR A 431 5.29 17.59 -3.47
N LEU A 432 6.44 17.69 -4.13
CA LEU A 432 7.35 16.58 -4.33
C LEU A 432 8.47 16.68 -3.28
N VAL A 433 8.63 15.65 -2.45
CA VAL A 433 9.62 15.62 -1.37
C VAL A 433 10.61 14.48 -1.61
N ASN A 434 11.88 14.84 -1.78
CA ASN A 434 12.95 13.86 -1.91
C ASN A 434 13.39 13.39 -0.51
N THR A 435 13.21 12.10 -0.25
CA THR A 435 13.64 11.37 0.96
C THR A 435 14.83 10.44 0.67
N GLY A 436 15.38 10.55 -0.54
CA GLY A 436 16.52 9.83 -1.06
C GLY A 436 17.81 10.62 -0.85
N TRP A 437 18.60 10.75 -1.91
CA TRP A 437 19.97 11.29 -1.85
C TRP A 437 20.05 12.73 -2.34
N ILE A 438 21.07 13.43 -1.84
CA ILE A 438 21.48 14.77 -2.26
C ILE A 438 23.01 14.89 -2.31
N GLY A 439 23.50 15.84 -3.11
CA GLY A 439 24.93 16.15 -3.23
C GLY A 439 25.74 15.15 -4.07
N GLY A 440 25.05 14.32 -4.85
CA GLY A 440 25.63 13.28 -5.68
C GLY A 440 24.66 12.10 -5.81
N SER A 441 24.89 11.25 -6.81
CA SER A 441 24.19 9.97 -6.91
C SER A 441 24.54 9.03 -5.75
N TYR A 442 23.76 7.97 -5.55
CA TYR A 442 24.07 6.91 -4.59
C TYR A 442 25.54 6.46 -4.70
N GLY A 443 26.22 6.32 -3.56
CA GLY A 443 27.65 6.04 -3.47
C GLY A 443 28.54 7.29 -3.38
N VAL A 444 28.09 8.44 -3.89
CA VAL A 444 28.79 9.73 -3.80
C VAL A 444 28.06 10.69 -2.85
N GLY A 445 26.75 10.88 -3.09
CA GLY A 445 25.89 11.71 -2.28
C GLY A 445 25.48 11.04 -0.97
N LYS A 446 24.77 11.78 -0.13
CA LYS A 446 24.25 11.30 1.16
C LYS A 446 22.74 11.30 1.14
N ARG A 447 22.13 10.35 1.87
CA ARG A 447 20.68 10.36 2.09
C ARG A 447 20.33 11.61 2.90
N ILE A 448 19.27 12.31 2.51
CA ILE A 448 18.75 13.46 3.24
C ILE A 448 18.38 13.00 4.65
N ASP A 449 18.86 13.70 5.67
CA ASP A 449 18.64 13.30 7.04
C ASP A 449 17.17 13.48 7.45
N LEU A 450 16.72 12.65 8.38
CA LEU A 450 15.33 12.65 8.84
C LEU A 450 14.95 13.99 9.52
N PRO A 451 15.79 14.62 10.36
CA PRO A 451 15.51 15.97 10.89
C PRO A 451 15.23 17.01 9.80
N SER A 452 16.07 17.11 8.77
CA SER A 452 15.84 18.00 7.63
C SER A 452 14.54 17.69 6.91
N THR A 453 14.26 16.40 6.65
CA THR A 453 13.00 15.98 6.02
C THR A 453 11.78 16.38 6.87
N ARG A 454 11.83 16.17 8.19
CA ARG A 454 10.74 16.58 9.11
C ARG A 454 10.57 18.10 9.14
N ALA A 455 11.65 18.88 9.08
CA ALA A 455 11.56 20.33 8.99
C ALA A 455 10.84 20.79 7.71
N LEU A 456 11.13 20.16 6.56
CA LEU A 456 10.44 20.42 5.29
C LEU A 456 8.96 20.05 5.36
N ILE A 457 8.64 18.87 5.92
CA ILE A 457 7.25 18.43 6.11
C ILE A 457 6.51 19.38 7.04
N ASN A 458 7.11 19.80 8.16
CA ASN A 458 6.49 20.77 9.06
C ASN A 458 6.21 22.10 8.36
N ALA A 459 7.14 22.59 7.53
CA ALA A 459 6.95 23.82 6.76
C ALA A 459 5.82 23.72 5.73
N ILE A 460 5.60 22.53 5.16
CA ILE A 460 4.42 22.25 4.32
C ILE A 460 3.15 22.31 5.16
N LEU A 461 3.11 21.56 6.27
CA LEU A 461 1.91 21.35 7.07
C LEU A 461 1.47 22.59 7.86
N ASP A 462 2.41 23.44 8.28
CA ASP A 462 2.11 24.71 8.96
C ASP A 462 1.88 25.87 7.97
N GLY A 463 2.07 25.63 6.67
CA GLY A 463 1.90 26.60 5.59
C GLY A 463 3.02 27.64 5.48
N SER A 464 4.05 27.60 6.33
CA SER A 464 5.15 28.57 6.29
C SER A 464 5.94 28.53 4.98
N ILE A 465 5.98 27.38 4.30
CA ILE A 465 6.64 27.22 3.00
C ILE A 465 6.02 28.12 1.91
N GLU A 466 4.74 28.46 2.02
CA GLU A 466 4.06 29.30 1.02
C GLU A 466 4.50 30.77 1.06
N ASN A 467 5.10 31.20 2.17
CA ASN A 467 5.64 32.55 2.32
C ASN A 467 7.11 32.66 1.88
N ALA A 468 7.73 31.56 1.46
CA ALA A 468 9.10 31.57 0.98
C ALA A 468 9.20 32.20 -0.42
N GLU A 469 10.35 32.80 -0.72
CA GLU A 469 10.71 33.10 -2.11
C GLU A 469 11.06 31.79 -2.82
N PHE A 470 10.54 31.58 -4.02
CA PHE A 470 10.80 30.39 -4.82
C PHE A 470 11.71 30.69 -6.00
N GLU A 471 12.56 29.73 -6.35
CA GLU A 471 13.28 29.69 -7.62
C GLU A 471 12.87 28.46 -8.43
N THR A 472 13.01 28.55 -9.75
CA THR A 472 12.72 27.43 -10.65
C THR A 472 14.02 26.73 -11.03
N ILE A 473 14.12 25.44 -10.71
CA ILE A 473 15.27 24.60 -11.07
C ILE A 473 15.12 24.15 -12.54
N PRO A 474 16.18 24.25 -13.37
CA PRO A 474 16.12 23.89 -14.79
C PRO A 474 15.90 22.38 -14.99
N VAL A 475 15.69 21.97 -16.26
CA VAL A 475 15.37 20.61 -16.70
C VAL A 475 13.97 20.17 -16.26
N PHE A 476 13.69 20.11 -14.97
CA PHE A 476 12.39 19.67 -14.43
C PHE A 476 11.39 20.81 -14.23
N ASN A 477 11.84 22.07 -14.29
CA ASN A 477 11.01 23.26 -14.08
C ASN A 477 10.27 23.25 -12.73
N LEU A 478 10.92 22.71 -11.69
CA LEU A 478 10.35 22.59 -10.35
C LEU A 478 10.57 23.86 -9.54
N GLN A 479 9.53 24.33 -8.85
CA GLN A 479 9.62 25.46 -7.93
C GLN A 479 10.15 25.00 -6.57
N VAL A 480 11.26 25.57 -6.13
CA VAL A 480 11.95 25.24 -4.90
C VAL A 480 12.05 26.47 -3.99
N PRO A 481 11.78 26.36 -2.68
CA PRO A 481 11.95 27.48 -1.77
C PRO A 481 13.43 27.82 -1.60
N LYS A 482 13.78 29.11 -1.60
CA LYS A 482 15.16 29.57 -1.36
C LYS A 482 15.60 29.39 0.09
N SER A 483 14.65 29.31 1.03
CA SER A 483 14.94 29.05 2.44
C SER A 483 13.78 28.34 3.13
N VAL A 484 14.11 27.46 4.07
CA VAL A 484 13.16 26.83 5.00
C VAL A 484 13.82 26.79 6.37
N LYS A 485 13.10 27.19 7.42
CA LYS A 485 13.64 27.21 8.78
C LYS A 485 14.10 25.82 9.21
N GLY A 486 15.33 25.72 9.72
CA GLY A 486 15.90 24.45 10.19
C GLY A 486 16.50 23.57 9.09
N VAL A 487 16.55 24.04 7.85
CA VAL A 487 17.21 23.36 6.72
C VAL A 487 18.26 24.31 6.12
N GLU A 488 19.46 23.80 5.86
CA GLU A 488 20.51 24.59 5.21
C GLU A 488 20.08 24.99 3.80
N SER A 489 20.01 26.30 3.52
CA SER A 489 19.48 26.83 2.26
C SER A 489 20.24 26.34 1.03
N LYS A 490 21.55 26.06 1.18
CA LYS A 490 22.38 25.48 0.12
C LYS A 490 21.84 24.13 -0.37
N PHE A 491 21.17 23.34 0.48
CA PHE A 491 20.64 22.03 0.13
C PHE A 491 19.30 22.10 -0.60
N LEU A 492 18.56 23.19 -0.49
CA LEU A 492 17.24 23.30 -1.15
C LEU A 492 17.40 23.27 -2.67
N ASN A 493 18.42 23.94 -3.19
CA ASN A 493 18.83 23.80 -4.59
C ASN A 493 19.82 22.61 -4.71
N PRO A 494 19.41 21.47 -5.29
CA PRO A 494 20.24 20.26 -5.31
C PRO A 494 21.55 20.49 -6.06
N ARG A 495 21.57 21.35 -7.08
CA ARG A 495 22.77 21.69 -7.88
C ARG A 495 23.89 22.28 -7.03
N ASN A 496 23.56 23.04 -5.99
CA ASN A 496 24.53 23.66 -5.09
C ASN A 496 25.17 22.66 -4.12
N SER A 497 24.60 21.47 -3.98
CA SER A 497 25.09 20.43 -3.07
C SER A 497 26.13 19.52 -3.73
N TRP A 498 26.23 19.55 -5.07
CA TRP A 498 27.21 18.76 -5.80
C TRP A 498 28.59 19.41 -5.74
N PRO A 499 29.67 18.63 -5.57
CA PRO A 499 31.04 19.16 -5.64
C PRO A 499 31.31 19.90 -6.97
N ASN A 500 30.74 19.38 -8.07
CA ASN A 500 30.75 19.99 -9.39
C ASN A 500 29.32 20.17 -9.91
N PRO A 501 28.79 21.41 -9.99
CA PRO A 501 27.45 21.68 -10.51
C PRO A 501 27.17 21.14 -11.92
N ALA A 502 28.20 21.01 -12.77
CA ALA A 502 28.03 20.46 -14.12
C ALA A 502 27.70 18.96 -14.12
N GLU A 503 28.11 18.21 -13.08
CA GLU A 503 27.75 16.79 -12.94
C GLU A 503 26.27 16.63 -12.59
N TRP A 504 25.70 17.57 -11.81
CA TRP A 504 24.26 17.63 -11.61
C TRP A 504 23.54 17.86 -12.94
N ASP A 505 24.02 18.78 -13.79
CA ASP A 505 23.41 19.06 -15.10
C ASP A 505 23.40 17.80 -16.01
N VAL A 506 24.44 16.97 -15.97
CA VAL A 506 24.50 15.69 -16.69
C VAL A 506 23.49 14.68 -16.13
N LYS A 507 23.47 14.50 -14.80
CA LYS A 507 22.56 13.54 -14.16
C LYS A 507 21.10 13.96 -14.22
N ALA A 508 20.82 15.26 -14.21
CA ALA A 508 19.49 15.80 -14.40
C ALA A 508 18.92 15.45 -15.77
N ARG A 509 19.73 15.60 -16.85
CA ARG A 509 19.32 15.18 -18.20
C ARG A 509 19.13 13.66 -18.31
N GLU A 510 20.03 12.88 -17.72
CA GLU A 510 19.89 11.42 -17.70
C GLU A 510 18.58 10.97 -17.02
N LEU A 511 18.22 11.61 -15.89
CA LEU A 511 16.96 11.33 -15.22
C LEU A 511 15.75 11.83 -16.04
N ALA A 512 15.85 13.02 -16.65
CA ALA A 512 14.81 13.59 -17.51
C ALA A 512 14.46 12.66 -18.69
N GLU A 513 15.45 12.11 -19.38
CA GLU A 513 15.25 11.13 -20.45
C GLU A 513 14.48 9.90 -19.97
N LYS A 514 14.76 9.41 -18.75
CA LYS A 514 14.03 8.28 -18.15
C LYS A 514 12.59 8.65 -17.85
N PHE A 515 12.32 9.87 -17.38
CA PHE A 515 10.97 10.39 -17.17
C PHE A 515 10.20 10.48 -18.49
N VAL A 516 10.76 11.12 -19.51
CA VAL A 516 10.15 11.25 -20.84
C VAL A 516 9.81 9.88 -21.42
N LYS A 517 10.79 8.96 -21.45
CA LYS A 517 10.60 7.59 -21.94
C LYS A 517 9.55 6.81 -21.14
N ASN A 518 9.53 6.95 -19.80
CA ASN A 518 8.50 6.32 -18.99
C ASN A 518 7.10 6.89 -19.30
N PHE A 519 7.01 8.20 -19.56
CA PHE A 519 5.75 8.89 -19.75
C PHE A 519 5.06 8.57 -21.08
N GLU A 520 5.81 8.11 -22.08
CA GLU A 520 5.26 7.58 -23.35
C GLU A 520 4.20 6.48 -23.13
N ASN A 521 4.25 5.76 -22.01
CA ASN A 521 3.26 4.73 -21.68
C ASN A 521 1.86 5.29 -21.37
N PHE A 522 1.72 6.60 -21.19
CA PHE A 522 0.45 7.25 -20.84
C PHE A 522 -0.10 8.13 -21.97
N THR A 523 0.63 8.27 -23.08
CA THR A 523 0.26 9.15 -24.21
C THR A 523 -0.66 8.47 -25.23
N ASP A 524 -1.19 7.29 -24.88
CA ASP A 524 -2.18 6.53 -25.64
C ASP A 524 -3.59 7.17 -25.61
N ASN A 525 -3.79 8.20 -24.79
CA ASN A 525 -5.01 8.98 -24.69
C ASN A 525 -4.71 10.50 -24.61
N ASP A 526 -5.72 11.33 -24.88
CA ASP A 526 -5.55 12.79 -24.94
C ASP A 526 -5.21 13.43 -23.59
N ALA A 527 -5.65 12.82 -22.47
CA ALA A 527 -5.32 13.33 -21.14
C ALA A 527 -3.81 13.21 -20.87
N GLY A 528 -3.20 12.07 -21.19
CA GLY A 528 -1.76 11.90 -21.03
C GLY A 528 -0.93 12.74 -22.01
N LYS A 529 -1.37 12.90 -23.27
CA LYS A 529 -0.65 13.75 -24.25
C LYS A 529 -0.52 15.21 -23.78
N LYS A 530 -1.55 15.76 -23.14
CA LYS A 530 -1.52 17.15 -22.62
C LYS A 530 -0.46 17.35 -21.53
N LEU A 531 -0.14 16.31 -20.77
CA LEU A 531 0.77 16.39 -19.63
C LEU A 531 2.26 16.33 -20.02
N ILE A 532 2.60 16.06 -21.28
CA ILE A 532 4.00 16.04 -21.75
C ILE A 532 4.70 17.38 -21.45
N ALA A 533 4.00 18.50 -21.64
CA ALA A 533 4.54 19.85 -21.40
C ALA A 533 4.84 20.14 -19.92
N ALA A 534 4.30 19.36 -18.98
CA ALA A 534 4.58 19.49 -17.56
C ALA A 534 5.73 18.60 -17.07
N GLY A 535 6.26 17.76 -17.96
CA GLY A 535 7.43 16.93 -17.71
C GLY A 535 8.75 17.70 -17.86
N PRO A 536 9.88 17.01 -17.65
CA PRO A 536 11.18 17.62 -17.84
C PRO A 536 11.48 17.85 -19.32
N ILE A 537 12.29 18.87 -19.59
CA ILE A 537 12.77 19.25 -20.92
C ILE A 537 14.22 18.77 -21.03
N VAL A 538 14.46 17.82 -21.94
CA VAL A 538 15.79 17.21 -22.20
C VAL A 538 16.62 18.10 -23.11
#